data_AF-A0AAV9TSH1-F1
#
_entry.id   AF-A0AAV9TSH1-F1
#
_cell.length_a   1.000
_cell.length_b   1.000
_cell.length_c   1.000
_cell.angle_alpha   90.00
_cell.angle_beta   90.00
_cell.angle_gamma   90.00
#
_symmetry.space_group_name_H-M   'P 1'
#
loop_
_entity.id
_entity.type
_entity.pdbx_description
1 polymer ?
#
loop_
_entity_poly.entity_id
_entity_poly.type
_entity_poly.pdbx_seq_one_letter_code
_entity_poly.pdbx_strand_id
1 'polypeptide(L)'
;MLPRLKYYNPAIPMVVNRKANVEGTAIMSVYFSTTDAPVDPSTLPQPSSSAIDNSKAPQPLEGVERVVKIDMKNKHSEDILSHFLAETKAEAILPGPEDENEMKAVEELKAKGEVDRQRNRKIREEEKKEKAMLARARAEAGSS
;
A
#
# COMPACT_ATOMS: atom_id res chain seq x y z
N MET A 1 4.83 0.12 0.62
CA MET A 1 6.14 -0.57 0.73
C MET A 1 6.06 -2.07 0.56
N LEU A 2 5.17 -2.81 1.25
CA LEU A 2 5.08 -4.28 1.13
C LEU A 2 5.00 -4.85 -0.30
N PRO A 3 4.22 -4.29 -1.25
CA PRO A 3 4.18 -4.83 -2.61
C PRO A 3 5.54 -4.80 -3.32
N ARG A 4 6.33 -3.74 -3.11
CA ARG A 4 7.69 -3.61 -3.67
C ARG A 4 8.62 -4.68 -3.08
N LEU A 5 8.52 -4.93 -1.77
CA LEU A 5 9.31 -5.99 -1.13
C LEU A 5 8.99 -7.36 -1.73
N LYS A 6 7.72 -7.67 -1.98
CA LYS A 6 7.30 -8.95 -2.59
C LYS A 6 7.76 -9.09 -4.04
N TYR A 7 7.78 -8.01 -4.81
CA TYR A 7 8.26 -8.01 -6.19
C TYR A 7 9.73 -8.48 -6.29
N TYR A 8 10.60 -7.94 -5.44
CA TYR A 8 12.02 -8.33 -5.42
C TYR A 8 12.30 -9.61 -4.62
N ASN A 9 11.40 -10.00 -3.72
CA ASN A 9 11.54 -11.20 -2.88
C ASN A 9 10.34 -12.14 -3.06
N PRO A 10 10.11 -12.69 -4.26
CA PRO A 10 8.91 -13.48 -4.56
C PRO A 10 8.87 -14.80 -3.78
N ALA A 11 10.02 -15.39 -3.45
CA ALA A 11 10.11 -16.63 -2.68
C ALA A 11 9.66 -16.47 -1.21
N ILE A 12 9.73 -15.26 -0.65
CA ILE A 12 9.40 -15.02 0.76
C ILE A 12 7.88 -14.87 0.93
N PRO A 13 7.21 -15.75 1.70
CA PRO A 13 5.79 -15.58 2.02
C PRO A 13 5.60 -14.35 2.91
N MET A 14 4.62 -13.50 2.56
CA MET A 14 4.23 -12.34 3.36
C MET A 14 2.75 -12.45 3.68
N VAL A 15 2.44 -12.68 4.96
CA VAL A 15 1.09 -12.96 5.44
C VAL A 15 0.56 -11.77 6.23
N VAL A 16 -0.69 -11.38 5.96
CA VAL A 16 -1.36 -10.32 6.70
C VAL A 16 -2.55 -10.90 7.44
N ASN A 17 -2.58 -10.70 8.75
CA ASN A 17 -3.70 -11.08 9.60
C ASN A 17 -4.37 -9.81 10.14
N ARG A 18 -5.58 -9.52 9.65
CA ARG A 18 -6.38 -8.36 10.08
C ARG A 18 -7.42 -8.81 11.10
N LYS A 19 -7.78 -7.90 11.98
CA LYS A 19 -8.83 -8.05 12.99
C LYS A 19 -9.78 -6.86 12.90
N ALA A 20 -11.04 -7.06 13.28
CA ALA A 20 -12.04 -5.99 13.28
C ALA A 20 -11.82 -4.98 14.42
N ASN A 21 -11.34 -5.44 15.57
CA ASN A 21 -11.03 -4.56 16.71
C ASN A 21 -9.64 -3.94 16.53
N VAL A 22 -9.57 -2.62 16.56
CA VAL A 22 -8.32 -1.85 16.49
C VAL A 22 -7.56 -1.87 17.83
N GLU A 23 -8.24 -2.22 18.91
CA GLU A 23 -7.62 -2.38 20.23
C GLU A 23 -6.63 -3.55 20.25
N GLY A 24 -5.53 -3.36 20.98
CA GLY A 24 -4.44 -4.33 21.12
C GLY A 24 -3.16 -3.92 20.39
N THR A 25 -2.31 -4.92 20.17
CA THR A 25 -0.97 -4.77 19.58
C THR A 25 -1.02 -4.79 18.07
N ALA A 26 -0.14 -4.03 17.43
CA ALA A 26 0.11 -4.05 16.00
C ALA A 26 1.58 -4.43 15.81
N ILE A 27 1.85 -5.73 15.73
CA ILE A 27 3.21 -6.28 15.68
C ILE A 27 3.44 -6.94 14.33
N MET A 28 4.58 -6.65 13.72
CA MET A 28 5.12 -7.39 12.60
C MET A 28 6.19 -8.35 13.12
N SER A 29 6.06 -9.63 12.75
CA SER A 29 7.06 -10.66 13.07
C SER A 29 7.86 -10.98 11.81
N VAL A 30 9.19 -10.94 11.91
CA VAL A 30 10.12 -11.31 10.84
C VAL A 30 10.91 -12.53 11.30
N TYR A 31 10.82 -13.61 10.51
CA TYR A 31 11.47 -14.89 10.79
C TYR A 31 12.79 -14.93 10.02
N PHE A 32 13.89 -15.22 10.71
CA PHE A 32 15.22 -15.39 10.14
C PHE A 32 15.69 -16.81 10.38
N SER A 33 16.31 -17.42 9.38
CA SER A 33 17.03 -18.68 9.55
C SER A 33 18.20 -18.48 10.53
N THR A 34 18.35 -19.39 11.48
CA THR A 34 19.54 -19.50 12.33
C THR A 34 20.53 -20.53 11.80
N THR A 35 20.17 -21.28 10.75
CA THR A 35 21.05 -22.24 10.09
C THR A 35 21.72 -21.60 8.89
N ASP A 36 23.01 -21.88 8.71
CA ASP A 36 23.79 -21.45 7.53
C ASP A 36 23.30 -22.12 6.23
N ALA A 37 22.55 -23.22 6.35
CA ALA A 37 21.89 -23.86 5.22
C ALA A 37 20.66 -23.04 4.79
N PRO A 38 20.50 -22.74 3.48
CA PRO A 38 19.30 -22.10 2.96
C PRO A 38 18.08 -23.00 3.18
N VAL A 39 17.15 -22.56 4.03
CA VAL A 39 15.83 -23.17 4.17
C VAL A 39 14.88 -22.44 3.23
N ASP A 40 14.15 -23.18 2.39
CA ASP A 40 13.12 -22.59 1.56
C ASP A 40 11.90 -22.23 2.44
N PRO A 41 11.61 -20.94 2.65
CA PRO A 41 10.54 -20.53 3.55
C PRO A 41 9.15 -20.92 3.04
N SER A 42 9.01 -21.27 1.76
CA SER A 42 7.75 -21.79 1.20
C SER A 42 7.42 -23.21 1.66
N THR A 43 8.42 -23.96 2.13
CA THR A 43 8.25 -25.33 2.64
C THR A 43 7.87 -25.38 4.12
N LEU A 44 8.00 -24.26 4.83
CA LEU A 44 7.64 -24.14 6.23
C LEU A 44 6.11 -24.02 6.40
N PRO A 45 5.54 -24.46 7.54
CA PRO A 45 4.12 -24.29 7.80
C PRO A 45 3.79 -22.79 7.93
N GLN A 46 3.11 -22.24 6.91
CA GLN A 46 2.69 -20.83 6.87
C GLN A 46 1.16 -20.73 6.87
N PRO A 47 0.55 -19.93 7.75
CA PRO A 47 -0.87 -19.66 7.67
C PRO A 47 -1.19 -18.83 6.42
N SER A 48 -2.39 -18.98 5.87
CA SER A 48 -2.90 -18.08 4.82
C SER A 48 -3.19 -16.69 5.41
N SER A 49 -3.37 -15.66 4.59
CA SER A 49 -3.81 -14.35 5.10
C SER A 49 -5.27 -14.38 5.55
N SER A 50 -5.63 -13.58 6.55
CA SER A 50 -7.00 -13.52 7.08
C SER A 50 -7.47 -12.10 7.35
N ALA A 51 -8.77 -11.87 7.19
CA ALA A 51 -9.45 -10.62 7.53
C ALA A 51 -10.16 -10.66 8.90
N ILE A 52 -10.21 -11.84 9.53
CA ILE A 52 -11.01 -12.15 10.73
C ILE A 52 -10.15 -12.75 11.85
N ASP A 53 -8.86 -12.44 11.86
CA ASP A 53 -7.92 -12.78 12.93
C ASP A 53 -7.58 -14.29 13.08
N ASN A 54 -7.83 -15.10 12.04
CA ASN A 54 -7.58 -16.55 12.05
C ASN A 54 -6.12 -16.95 11.72
N SER A 55 -5.27 -16.00 11.36
CA SER A 55 -3.92 -16.28 10.85
C SER A 55 -2.86 -15.77 11.82
N LYS A 56 -2.88 -16.30 13.04
CA LYS A 56 -1.95 -15.91 14.09
C LYS A 56 -0.50 -16.23 13.69
N ALA A 57 0.43 -15.39 14.12
CA ALA A 57 1.84 -15.61 13.88
C ALA A 57 2.29 -16.94 14.53
N PRO A 58 2.87 -17.89 13.78
CA PRO A 58 3.31 -19.17 14.33
C PRO A 58 4.48 -18.96 15.29
N GLN A 59 4.70 -19.94 16.18
CA GLN A 59 5.92 -19.95 16.98
C GLN A 59 7.12 -20.28 16.06
N PRO A 60 8.30 -19.67 16.28
CA PRO A 60 9.50 -20.04 15.53
C PRO A 60 9.82 -21.51 15.73
N LEU A 61 10.29 -22.16 14.67
CA LEU A 61 10.77 -23.53 14.78
C LEU A 61 12.08 -23.58 15.59
N GLU A 62 12.09 -24.33 16.70
CA GLU A 62 13.23 -24.39 17.62
C GLU A 62 14.51 -24.81 16.90
N GLY A 63 15.60 -24.06 17.12
CA GLY A 63 16.92 -24.32 16.53
C GLY A 63 17.05 -23.98 15.04
N VAL A 64 15.95 -23.63 14.36
CA VAL A 64 15.93 -23.31 12.91
C VAL A 64 15.62 -21.85 12.65
N GLU A 65 14.73 -21.24 13.44
CA GLU A 65 14.28 -19.86 13.23
C GLU A 65 14.48 -18.98 14.47
N ARG A 66 14.83 -17.72 14.24
CA ARG A 66 14.69 -16.63 15.21
C ARG A 66 13.66 -15.63 14.73
N VAL A 67 12.88 -15.05 15.65
CA VAL A 67 11.86 -14.05 15.33
C VAL A 67 12.24 -12.69 15.88
N VAL A 68 12.23 -11.69 15.01
CA VAL A 68 12.28 -10.28 15.39
C VAL A 68 10.88 -9.71 15.37
N LYS A 69 10.48 -9.05 16.46
CA LYS A 69 9.17 -8.42 16.60
C LYS A 69 9.31 -6.91 16.51
N ILE A 70 8.63 -6.31 15.55
CA ILE A 70 8.59 -4.86 15.33
C ILE A 70 7.20 -4.36 15.74
N ASP A 71 7.14 -3.55 16.79
CA ASP A 71 5.91 -2.84 17.16
C ASP A 71 5.67 -1.68 16.18
N MET A 72 4.48 -1.64 15.61
CA MET A 72 4.04 -0.65 14.61
C MET A 72 2.97 0.29 15.17
N LYS A 73 2.51 0.08 16.41
CA LYS A 73 1.44 0.90 16.98
C LYS A 73 1.89 2.34 17.17
N ASN A 74 1.08 3.29 16.72
CA ASN A 74 1.35 4.73 16.80
C ASN A 74 2.67 5.19 16.15
N LYS A 75 3.17 4.45 15.15
CA LYS A 75 4.38 4.81 14.40
C LYS A 75 4.05 5.23 12.97
N HIS A 76 4.85 6.14 12.42
CA HIS A 76 4.74 6.49 11.01
C HIS A 76 5.28 5.36 10.14
N SER A 77 4.77 5.25 8.91
CA SER A 77 5.16 4.18 8.00
C SER A 77 6.64 4.20 7.61
N GLU A 78 7.25 5.39 7.57
CA GLU A 78 8.68 5.60 7.29
C GLU A 78 9.58 5.13 8.44
N ASP A 79 9.16 5.33 9.69
CA ASP A 79 9.89 4.86 10.88
C ASP A 79 9.89 3.33 10.94
N ILE A 80 8.72 2.73 10.66
CA ILE A 80 8.57 1.27 10.63
C ILE A 80 9.46 0.67 9.54
N LEU A 81 9.50 1.30 8.35
CA LEU A 81 10.37 0.87 7.27
C LEU A 81 11.84 0.97 7.66
N SER A 82 12.25 2.09 8.26
CA SER A 82 13.64 2.30 8.69
C SER A 82 14.06 1.26 9.71
N HIS A 83 13.18 0.94 10.68
CA HIS A 83 13.44 -0.14 11.65
C HIS A 83 13.52 -1.50 10.96
N PHE A 84 12.62 -1.80 10.02
CA PHE A 84 12.66 -3.04 9.25
C PHE A 84 13.96 -3.19 8.44
N LEU A 85 14.42 -2.13 7.77
CA LEU A 85 15.67 -2.14 7.01
C LEU A 85 16.89 -2.31 7.94
N ALA A 86 16.90 -1.67 9.10
CA ALA A 86 17.96 -1.82 10.08
C ALA A 86 18.08 -3.27 10.62
N GLU A 87 16.94 -3.91 10.90
CA GLU A 87 16.91 -5.29 11.41
C GLU A 87 17.26 -6.34 10.34
N THR A 88 16.77 -6.13 9.11
CA THR A 88 17.01 -7.05 8.00
C THR A 88 18.35 -6.84 7.31
N LYS A 89 18.98 -5.68 7.52
CA LYS A 89 20.18 -5.22 6.80
C LYS A 89 20.00 -5.28 5.28
N ALA A 90 18.77 -5.07 4.81
CA ALA A 90 18.44 -5.12 3.40
C ALA A 90 18.98 -3.89 2.66
N GLU A 91 19.46 -4.10 1.43
CA GLU A 91 19.93 -3.03 0.57
C GLU A 91 18.78 -2.43 -0.25
N ALA A 92 18.75 -1.11 -0.33
CA ALA A 92 17.77 -0.41 -1.14
C ALA A 92 18.14 -0.50 -2.62
N ILE A 93 17.22 -1.03 -3.43
CA ILE A 93 17.38 -1.06 -4.89
C ILE A 93 17.05 0.32 -5.44
N LEU A 94 18.04 0.95 -6.08
CA LEU A 94 17.84 2.22 -6.77
C LEU A 94 17.10 2.00 -8.09
N PRO A 95 16.18 2.90 -8.48
CA PRO A 95 15.54 2.84 -9.79
C PRO A 95 16.59 2.89 -10.91
N GLY A 96 16.35 2.17 -11.99
CA GLY A 96 17.17 2.29 -13.20
C GLY A 96 16.87 3.57 -13.98
N PRO A 97 17.67 3.92 -15.00
CA PRO A 97 17.43 5.08 -15.85
C PRO A 97 16.08 5.04 -16.58
N GLU A 98 15.61 3.84 -16.96
CA GLU A 98 14.30 3.66 -17.59
C GLU A 98 13.17 3.97 -16.61
N ASP A 99 13.24 3.45 -15.39
CA ASP A 99 12.28 3.75 -14.31
C ASP A 99 12.20 5.26 -14.02
N GLU A 100 13.35 5.94 -14.00
CA GLU A 100 13.40 7.39 -13.79
C GLU A 100 12.66 8.17 -14.90
N ASN A 101 12.81 7.73 -16.15
CA ASN A 101 12.12 8.35 -17.27
C ASN A 101 10.61 8.10 -17.21
N GLU A 102 10.19 6.89 -16.83
CA GLU A 102 8.77 6.58 -16.62
C GLU A 102 8.16 7.42 -15.49
N MET A 103 8.88 7.58 -14.37
CA MET A 103 8.43 8.43 -13.27
C MET A 103 8.23 9.88 -13.72
N LYS A 104 9.18 10.44 -14.46
CA LYS A 104 9.06 11.80 -15.01
C LYS A 104 7.87 11.92 -15.97
N ALA A 105 7.70 10.96 -16.88
CA ALA A 105 6.56 10.95 -17.81
C ALA A 105 5.22 10.90 -17.07
N VAL A 106 5.11 10.10 -15.99
CA VAL A 106 3.92 10.04 -15.15
C VAL A 106 3.67 11.37 -14.42
N GLU A 107 4.71 12.04 -13.94
CA GLU A 107 4.59 13.35 -13.29
C GLU A 107 4.10 14.43 -14.27
N GLU A 108 4.64 14.47 -15.48
CA GLU A 108 4.19 15.37 -16.54
C GLU A 108 2.72 15.13 -16.91
N LEU A 109 2.32 13.86 -17.05
CA LEU A 109 0.94 13.47 -17.32
C LEU A 109 0.00 13.89 -16.18
N LYS A 110 0.42 13.76 -14.92
CA LYS A 110 -0.36 14.22 -13.76
C LYS A 110 -0.55 15.73 -13.76
N ALA A 111 0.52 16.49 -14.04
CA ALA A 111 0.46 17.94 -14.10
C ALA A 111 -0.51 18.43 -15.18
N LYS A 112 -0.42 17.85 -16.38
CA LYS A 112 -1.36 18.13 -17.47
C LYS A 112 -2.79 17.73 -17.10
N GLY A 113 -2.96 16.55 -16.52
CA GLY A 113 -4.26 16.02 -16.10
C GLY A 113 -4.98 16.92 -15.10
N GLU A 114 -4.27 17.54 -14.17
CA GLU A 114 -4.86 18.47 -13.20
C GLU A 114 -5.36 19.75 -13.87
N VAL A 115 -4.59 20.31 -14.81
CA VAL A 115 -5.03 21.48 -15.60
C VAL A 115 -6.29 21.16 -16.40
N ASP A 116 -6.31 20.02 -17.10
CA ASP A 116 -7.45 19.59 -17.90
C ASP A 116 -8.68 19.31 -17.02
N ARG A 117 -8.48 18.73 -15.84
CA ARG A 117 -9.55 18.50 -14.86
C ARG A 117 -10.19 19.81 -14.42
N GLN A 118 -9.39 20.84 -14.13
CA GLN A 118 -9.89 22.17 -13.73
C GLN A 118 -10.64 22.85 -14.87
N ARG A 119 -10.12 22.78 -16.10
CA ARG A 119 -10.78 23.33 -17.29
C ARG A 119 -12.14 22.67 -17.51
N ASN A 120 -12.18 21.34 -17.51
CA ASN A 120 -13.41 20.58 -17.73
C ASN A 120 -14.42 20.80 -16.60
N ARG A 121 -13.96 21.04 -15.37
CA ARG A 121 -14.86 21.40 -14.26
C ARG A 121 -15.56 22.73 -14.53
N LYS A 122 -14.85 23.76 -14.98
CA LYS A 122 -15.44 25.07 -15.31
C LYS A 122 -16.48 24.97 -16.42
N ILE A 123 -16.15 24.28 -17.51
CA ILE A 123 -17.07 24.08 -18.64
C ILE A 123 -18.37 23.39 -18.16
N ARG A 124 -18.26 22.31 -17.39
CA ARG A 124 -19.44 21.61 -16.84
C ARG A 124 -20.26 22.47 -15.88
N GLU A 125 -19.61 23.32 -15.09
CA GLU A 125 -20.29 24.25 -14.19
C GLU A 125 -21.06 25.33 -14.97
N GLU A 126 -20.48 25.85 -16.05
CA GLU A 126 -21.12 26.83 -16.93
C GLU A 126 -22.31 26.22 -17.67
N GLU A 127 -22.15 25.06 -18.30
CA GLU A 127 -23.24 24.32 -18.95
C GLU A 127 -24.39 24.02 -17.97
N LYS A 128 -24.06 23.64 -16.73
CA LYS A 128 -25.06 23.38 -15.69
C LYS A 128 -25.81 24.66 -15.31
N LYS A 129 -25.11 25.80 -15.18
CA LYS A 129 -25.72 27.11 -14.88
C LYS A 129 -26.64 27.56 -16.01
N GLU A 130 -26.18 27.47 -17.26
CA GLU A 130 -26.97 27.83 -18.44
C GLU A 130 -28.23 26.98 -18.55
N LYS A 131 -28.08 25.64 -18.43
CA LYS A 131 -29.23 24.73 -18.45
C LYS A 131 -30.24 25.02 -17.33
N ALA A 132 -29.76 25.34 -16.13
CA ALA A 132 -30.63 25.71 -15.01
C ALA A 132 -31.36 27.05 -15.24
N MET A 133 -30.69 28.03 -15.84
CA MET A 133 -31.31 29.31 -16.22
C MET A 133 -32.41 29.10 -17.26
N LEU A 134 -32.12 28.36 -18.35
CA LEU A 134 -33.09 28.05 -19.39
C LEU A 134 -34.29 27.26 -18.85
N ALA A 135 -34.06 26.32 -17.94
CA ALA A 135 -35.14 25.56 -17.31
C ALA A 135 -36.07 26.45 -16.47
N ARG A 136 -35.52 27.40 -15.70
CA ARG A 136 -36.32 28.37 -14.93
C ARG A 136 -37.15 29.28 -15.83
N ALA A 137 -36.53 29.84 -16.87
CA ALA A 137 -37.22 30.71 -17.83
C ALA A 137 -38.38 29.97 -18.54
N ARG A 138 -38.18 28.70 -18.92
CA ARG A 138 -39.25 27.86 -19.49
C ARG A 138 -40.38 27.56 -18.49
N ALA A 139 -40.05 27.31 -17.23
CA ALA A 139 -41.05 27.05 -16.19
C ALA A 139 -41.92 28.28 -15.90
N GLU A 140 -41.32 29.48 -15.89
CA GLU A 140 -42.03 30.75 -15.70
C GLU A 140 -42.93 31.08 -16.90
N ALA A 141 -42.46 30.85 -18.13
CA ALA A 141 -43.24 31.08 -19.35
C ALA A 141 -44.39 30.08 -19.56
N GLY A 142 -44.27 28.84 -19.05
CA GLY A 142 -45.33 27.83 -19.10
C GLY A 142 -46.33 27.89 -17.93
N SER A 143 -46.11 28.79 -16.97
CA SER A 143 -46.95 29.03 -15.79
C SER A 143 -47.83 30.28 -15.93
N SER A 144 -47.81 30.94 -17.09
CA SER A 144 -48.61 32.14 -17.43
C SER A 144 -49.74 31.82 -18.40
#